data_AF-A0A916YMF3-F1
#
_entry.id   AF-A0A916YMF3-F1
#
_cell.length_a   1.000
_cell.length_b   1.000
_cell.length_c   1.000
_cell.angle_alpha   90.00
_cell.angle_beta   90.00
_cell.angle_gamma   90.00
#
_symmetry.space_group_name_H-M   'P 1'
#
loop_
_entity.id
_entity.type
_entity.pdbx_description
1 polymer ?
#
loop_
_entity_poly.entity_id
_entity_poly.type
_entity_poly.pdbx_seq_one_letter_code
_entity_poly.pdbx_strand_id
1 'polypeptide(L)'
;MPLPGQLSVEINKLTLCSSSGPVSPAIIAVMDCVYVAGSYDHTDADAVKSTSATGNRTLVATGDWRPELIPYLKAAELMPASNDLLVTLGGELGMARSFMDRIEPDRTMLIFIAEDAPGPERDMVPSERIAFKNLLNDAQSLTHEISLGNVIGVAEQAISFVRASSCGGVSGMALGAKSHALALAIAALSESRLEVVVRVPTGYKGLDVEPSGPIHLFELSDRFEPCSYIET
;
A
#
# COMPACT_ATOMS: atom_id res chain seq x y z
N MET A 1 -21.70 -30.38 4.26
CA MET A 1 -20.23 -30.23 4.45
C MET A 1 -19.78 -29.12 3.52
N PRO A 2 -19.35 -27.94 4.02
CA PRO A 2 -18.75 -26.92 3.16
C PRO A 2 -17.28 -27.25 2.88
N LEU A 3 -16.82 -26.93 1.67
CA LEU A 3 -15.44 -27.10 1.21
C LEU A 3 -14.50 -26.08 1.87
N PRO A 4 -13.22 -26.42 2.10
CA PRO A 4 -12.24 -25.50 2.66
C PRO A 4 -11.70 -24.54 1.58
N GLY A 5 -11.64 -23.23 1.87
CA GLY A 5 -10.83 -22.27 1.10
C GLY A 5 -11.52 -21.00 0.56
N GLN A 6 -12.71 -20.64 1.02
CA GLN A 6 -13.37 -19.39 0.62
C GLN A 6 -13.19 -18.33 1.71
N LEU A 7 -12.25 -17.40 1.50
CA LEU A 7 -12.07 -16.20 2.34
C LEU A 7 -12.83 -15.05 1.69
N SER A 8 -14.03 -14.77 2.19
CA SER A 8 -14.77 -13.53 1.91
C SER A 8 -14.60 -12.60 3.10
N VAL A 9 -14.00 -11.44 2.87
CA VAL A 9 -13.94 -10.39 3.90
C VAL A 9 -15.15 -9.51 3.71
N GLU A 10 -16.01 -9.49 4.72
CA GLU A 10 -17.12 -8.55 4.81
C GLU A 10 -16.58 -7.26 5.41
N ILE A 11 -16.17 -6.36 4.51
CA ILE A 11 -15.92 -4.97 4.85
C ILE A 11 -17.31 -4.33 4.87
N ASN A 12 -17.65 -3.54 5.89
CA ASN A 12 -19.01 -3.01 6.12
C ASN A 12 -19.65 -2.21 4.96
N LYS A 13 -19.01 -2.12 3.79
CA LYS A 13 -19.53 -1.55 2.53
C LYS A 13 -19.08 -2.29 1.25
N LEU A 14 -18.21 -3.30 1.29
CA LEU A 14 -17.67 -3.99 0.11
C LEU A 14 -17.36 -5.46 0.40
N THR A 15 -17.74 -6.37 -0.50
CA THR A 15 -17.29 -7.77 -0.46
C THR A 15 -16.32 -7.99 -1.61
N LEU A 16 -15.06 -8.29 -1.29
CA LEU A 16 -14.10 -8.80 -2.27
C LEU A 16 -14.37 -10.30 -2.46
N CYS A 17 -14.77 -10.71 -3.66
CA CYS A 17 -15.00 -12.11 -3.99
C CYS A 17 -13.90 -12.62 -4.93
N SER A 18 -13.30 -13.77 -4.60
CA SER A 18 -12.65 -14.62 -5.60
C SER A 18 -13.75 -15.46 -6.28
N SER A 19 -13.74 -15.46 -7.61
CA SER A 19 -14.86 -15.92 -8.44
C SER A 19 -15.18 -17.41 -8.25
N SER A 20 -16.36 -17.71 -7.66
CA SER A 20 -17.34 -18.73 -8.12
C SER A 20 -18.35 -19.06 -7.00
N GLY A 21 -19.57 -18.51 -7.06
CA GLY A 21 -20.68 -18.83 -6.15
C GLY A 21 -21.89 -17.90 -6.32
N PRO A 22 -23.13 -18.32 -5.97
CA PRO A 22 -24.33 -17.57 -6.29
C PRO A 22 -24.45 -16.32 -5.41
N VAL A 23 -24.68 -15.16 -6.02
CA VAL A 23 -24.70 -13.86 -5.33
C VAL A 23 -26.14 -13.41 -5.04
N SER A 24 -26.40 -13.09 -3.76
CA SER A 24 -27.44 -12.17 -3.26
C SER A 24 -26.75 -11.41 -2.12
N PRO A 25 -26.76 -10.06 -2.02
CA PRO A 25 -27.77 -9.06 -2.41
C PRO A 25 -27.42 -8.33 -3.73
N ALA A 26 -28.30 -7.43 -4.20
CA ALA A 26 -28.18 -6.75 -5.49
C ALA A 26 -26.85 -5.97 -5.61
N ILE A 27 -25.93 -6.48 -6.41
CA ILE A 27 -24.70 -5.77 -6.80
C ILE A 27 -25.11 -4.50 -7.55
N ILE A 28 -24.58 -3.36 -7.15
CA ILE A 28 -24.91 -2.06 -7.76
C ILE A 28 -23.92 -1.70 -8.86
N ALA A 29 -22.63 -1.97 -8.65
CA ALA A 29 -21.60 -1.76 -9.65
C ALA A 29 -20.49 -2.80 -9.53
N VAL A 30 -19.87 -3.14 -10.66
CA VAL A 30 -18.69 -4.01 -10.73
C VAL A 30 -17.62 -3.29 -11.53
N MET A 31 -16.37 -3.38 -11.06
CA MET A 31 -15.20 -2.89 -11.76
C MET A 31 -14.12 -3.98 -11.78
N ASP A 32 -13.68 -4.36 -12.98
CA ASP A 32 -12.53 -5.23 -13.16
C ASP A 32 -11.24 -4.42 -13.22
N CYS A 33 -10.28 -4.79 -12.38
CA CYS A 33 -8.94 -4.22 -12.36
C CYS A 33 -7.94 -5.27 -12.83
N VAL A 34 -7.19 -4.95 -13.88
CA VAL A 34 -6.06 -5.75 -14.35
C VAL A 34 -4.77 -5.07 -13.94
N TYR A 35 -3.90 -5.81 -13.27
CA TYR A 35 -2.57 -5.35 -12.92
C TYR A 35 -1.53 -6.36 -13.40
N VAL A 36 -0.49 -5.85 -14.06
CA VAL A 36 0.67 -6.66 -14.47
C VAL A 36 1.91 -6.01 -13.88
N ALA A 37 2.69 -6.80 -13.15
CA ALA A 37 3.93 -6.30 -12.57
C ALA A 37 4.97 -6.06 -13.68
N GLY A 38 5.68 -4.94 -13.61
CA GLY A 38 6.89 -4.73 -14.39
C GLY A 38 8.11 -5.31 -13.65
N SER A 39 9.06 -5.88 -14.38
CA SER A 39 10.34 -6.31 -13.79
C SER A 39 11.33 -5.15 -13.82
N TYR A 40 11.67 -4.63 -12.65
CA TYR A 40 12.70 -3.58 -12.53
C TYR A 40 14.06 -4.23 -12.30
N ASP A 41 15.08 -3.80 -13.06
CA ASP A 41 16.45 -4.14 -12.73
C ASP A 41 16.88 -3.30 -11.53
N HIS A 42 16.92 -3.93 -10.36
CA HIS A 42 17.35 -3.29 -9.11
C HIS A 42 18.88 -3.23 -8.97
N THR A 43 19.63 -3.63 -10.00
CA THR A 43 21.10 -3.72 -9.99
C THR A 43 21.79 -2.71 -10.90
N ASP A 44 21.03 -1.78 -11.50
CA ASP A 44 21.48 -0.88 -12.58
C ASP A 44 22.90 -0.31 -12.37
N ALA A 45 23.73 -0.43 -13.41
CA ALA A 45 25.20 -0.26 -13.39
C ALA A 45 25.67 1.16 -13.03
N ASP A 46 24.80 2.17 -13.12
CA ASP A 46 25.09 3.53 -12.65
C ASP A 46 25.05 3.68 -11.12
N ALA A 47 24.48 2.72 -10.39
CA ALA A 47 24.46 2.70 -8.93
C ALA A 47 25.83 2.36 -8.29
N VAL A 48 26.73 1.71 -9.05
CA VAL A 48 28.06 1.26 -8.59
C VAL A 48 29.02 2.44 -8.34
N LYS A 49 28.75 3.62 -8.91
CA LYS A 49 29.65 4.79 -8.84
C LYS A 49 29.39 5.77 -7.69
N SER A 50 28.31 5.61 -6.93
CA SER A 50 28.00 6.52 -5.83
C SER A 50 28.24 5.85 -4.48
N THR A 51 29.01 6.51 -3.61
CA THR A 51 29.26 6.11 -2.21
C THR A 51 28.52 7.01 -1.21
N SER A 52 27.74 8.00 -1.67
CA SER A 52 27.07 8.96 -0.79
C SER A 52 25.65 8.50 -0.42
N ALA A 53 25.36 8.48 0.89
CA ALA A 53 24.02 8.25 1.46
C ALA A 53 22.99 9.36 1.13
N THR A 54 23.43 10.47 0.54
CA THR A 54 22.62 11.68 0.25
C THR A 54 22.34 11.91 -1.23
N GLY A 55 22.82 11.04 -2.12
CA GLY A 55 22.56 11.18 -3.56
C GLY A 55 21.15 10.68 -3.87
N ASN A 56 20.32 11.51 -4.52
CA ASN A 56 19.01 11.14 -5.07
C ASN A 56 19.14 9.93 -6.01
N ARG A 57 19.04 8.73 -5.44
CA ARG A 57 19.05 7.46 -6.16
C ARG A 57 17.62 7.03 -6.34
N THR A 58 17.02 7.49 -7.42
CA THR A 58 15.66 7.10 -7.75
C THR A 58 15.73 6.05 -8.84
N LEU A 59 15.28 4.83 -8.55
CA LEU A 59 15.24 3.75 -9.52
C LEU A 59 14.32 4.13 -10.67
N VAL A 60 13.18 4.77 -10.36
CA VAL A 60 12.11 5.03 -11.33
C VAL A 60 11.63 6.49 -11.30
N ALA A 61 11.64 7.16 -10.14
CA ALA A 61 10.95 8.46 -9.98
C ALA A 61 11.87 9.62 -9.59
N THR A 62 12.06 10.62 -10.46
CA THR A 62 12.96 11.76 -10.22
C THR A 62 12.37 12.89 -9.36
N GLY A 63 13.26 13.62 -8.68
CA GLY A 63 12.93 14.79 -7.85
C GLY A 63 12.34 14.45 -6.50
N ASP A 64 11.90 15.49 -5.78
CA ASP A 64 11.32 15.33 -4.45
C ASP A 64 9.90 14.76 -4.53
N TRP A 65 9.55 13.88 -3.59
CA TRP A 65 8.19 13.38 -3.45
C TRP A 65 7.35 14.36 -2.65
N ARG A 66 6.19 14.71 -3.20
CA ARG A 66 5.20 15.53 -2.51
C ARG A 66 4.04 14.63 -2.05
N PRO A 67 3.58 14.78 -0.80
CA PRO A 67 2.42 14.06 -0.33
C PRO A 67 1.16 14.67 -0.95
N GLU A 68 0.29 13.81 -1.46
CA GLU A 68 -1.03 14.20 -1.93
C GLU A 68 -2.08 13.28 -1.29
N LEU A 69 -3.02 13.91 -0.59
CA LEU A 69 -4.14 13.24 0.05
C LEU A 69 -5.21 12.96 -1.01
N ILE A 70 -5.67 11.71 -1.11
CA ILE A 70 -6.75 11.36 -2.02
C ILE A 70 -8.06 11.98 -1.50
N PRO A 71 -8.74 12.88 -2.23
CA PRO A 71 -9.84 13.67 -1.68
C PRO A 71 -11.02 12.88 -1.12
N TYR A 72 -11.25 11.67 -1.63
CA TYR A 72 -12.36 10.78 -1.21
C TYR A 72 -11.96 9.78 -0.12
N LEU A 73 -10.68 9.75 0.26
CA LEU A 73 -10.12 8.82 1.24
C LEU A 73 -9.45 9.60 2.38
N LYS A 74 -10.12 10.66 2.84
CA LYS A 74 -9.68 11.45 3.99
C LYS A 74 -10.21 10.82 5.27
N ALA A 75 -9.40 10.88 6.33
CA ALA A 75 -9.89 10.60 7.66
C ALA A 75 -10.97 11.63 8.06
N ALA A 76 -11.90 11.22 8.90
CA ALA A 76 -12.97 12.06 9.42
C ALA A 76 -12.41 13.23 10.27
N GLU A 77 -11.30 12.99 10.97
CA GLU A 77 -10.56 14.00 11.73
C GLU A 77 -9.38 14.51 10.90
N LEU A 78 -9.46 15.77 10.45
CA LEU A 78 -8.32 16.47 9.85
C LEU A 78 -7.43 17.00 10.99
N MET A 79 -6.24 16.43 11.15
CA MET A 79 -5.23 16.80 12.18
C MET A 79 -5.48 16.22 13.59
N PRO A 80 -5.39 14.90 13.75
CA PRO A 80 -5.47 14.28 15.06
C PRO A 80 -4.27 14.69 15.93
N ALA A 81 -4.46 14.72 17.26
CA ALA A 81 -3.42 15.06 18.22
C ALA A 81 -2.26 14.04 18.28
N SER A 82 -2.53 12.79 17.86
CA SER A 82 -1.53 11.74 17.66
C SER A 82 -1.91 10.93 16.41
N ASN A 83 -0.90 10.36 15.75
CA ASN A 83 -1.08 9.69 14.46
C ASN A 83 -0.24 8.43 14.39
N ASP A 84 -0.81 7.36 13.83
CA ASP A 84 -0.03 6.20 13.43
C ASP A 84 0.24 6.26 11.92
N LEU A 85 1.29 5.56 11.49
CA LEU A 85 1.69 5.48 10.11
C LEU A 85 1.60 4.05 9.60
N LEU A 86 0.92 3.84 8.48
CA LEU A 86 0.95 2.59 7.73
C LEU A 86 1.56 2.87 6.36
N VAL A 87 2.58 2.11 5.97
CA VAL A 87 3.29 2.32 4.70
C VAL A 87 3.34 1.02 3.91
N THR A 88 2.83 1.05 2.69
CA THR A 88 3.11 -0.01 1.71
C THR A 88 4.36 0.39 0.94
N LEU A 89 5.32 -0.53 0.81
CA LEU A 89 6.65 -0.25 0.27
C LEU A 89 6.89 -0.99 -1.05
N GLY A 90 7.58 -0.31 -1.97
CA GLY A 90 8.07 -0.85 -3.23
C GLY A 90 9.59 -0.76 -3.30
N GLY A 91 10.14 -0.66 -4.51
CA GLY A 91 11.59 -0.71 -4.74
C GLY A 91 12.41 0.54 -4.36
N GLU A 92 11.79 1.67 -3.99
CA GLU A 92 12.47 2.95 -3.70
C GLU A 92 12.44 3.28 -2.19
N LEU A 93 13.12 2.45 -1.37
CA LEU A 93 13.09 2.53 0.09
C LEU A 93 13.80 3.78 0.64
N GLY A 94 14.90 4.20 0.01
CA GLY A 94 15.62 5.41 0.41
C GLY A 94 14.73 6.66 0.34
N MET A 95 13.96 6.78 -0.73
CA MET A 95 12.99 7.87 -0.90
C MET A 95 11.80 7.71 0.04
N ALA A 96 11.28 6.48 0.21
CA ALA A 96 10.19 6.21 1.14
C ALA A 96 10.53 6.66 2.56
N ARG A 97 11.75 6.38 3.06
CA ARG A 97 12.17 6.84 4.39
C ARG A 97 12.11 8.36 4.53
N SER A 98 12.69 9.10 3.58
CA SER A 98 12.67 10.57 3.61
C SER A 98 11.25 11.16 3.55
N PHE A 99 10.34 10.43 2.93
CA PHE A 99 8.93 10.79 2.83
C PHE A 99 8.18 10.50 4.14
N MET A 100 8.50 9.39 4.80
CA MET A 100 7.94 9.00 6.09
C MET A 100 8.41 9.93 7.22
N ASP A 101 9.66 10.39 7.22
CA ASP A 101 10.24 11.26 8.26
C ASP A 101 9.49 12.61 8.43
N ARG A 102 8.57 12.93 7.52
CA ARG A 102 7.67 14.10 7.62
C ARG A 102 6.50 13.88 8.58
N ILE A 103 6.21 12.63 8.90
CA ILE A 103 5.23 12.23 9.89
C ILE A 103 6.04 11.76 11.10
N GLU A 104 5.70 12.25 12.29
CA GLU A 104 6.26 11.78 13.55
C GLU A 104 5.24 10.81 14.18
N PRO A 105 5.14 9.54 13.71
CA PRO A 105 4.09 8.65 14.17
C PRO A 105 4.42 7.98 15.51
N ASP A 106 3.37 7.62 16.26
CA ASP A 106 3.49 6.84 17.50
C ASP A 106 3.81 5.37 17.23
N ARG A 107 3.24 4.81 16.16
CA ARG A 107 3.49 3.45 15.66
C ARG A 107 3.60 3.46 14.16
N THR A 108 4.45 2.59 13.64
CA THR A 108 4.60 2.40 12.19
C THR A 108 4.30 0.96 11.79
N MET A 109 3.51 0.74 10.76
CA MET A 109 3.38 -0.54 10.07
C MET A 109 4.02 -0.44 8.68
N LEU A 110 4.93 -1.35 8.36
CA LEU A 110 5.58 -1.49 7.07
C LEU A 110 5.06 -2.75 6.38
N ILE A 111 4.54 -2.61 5.17
CA ILE A 111 4.07 -3.72 4.34
C ILE A 111 4.94 -3.79 3.09
N PHE A 112 5.79 -4.80 3.02
CA PHE A 112 6.59 -5.12 1.84
C PHE A 112 5.80 -6.05 0.91
N ILE A 113 6.04 -5.90 -0.39
CA ILE A 113 5.61 -6.89 -1.40
C ILE A 113 6.47 -8.13 -1.18
N ALA A 114 5.88 -9.28 -0.86
CA ALA A 114 6.64 -10.48 -0.46
C ALA A 114 7.61 -10.95 -1.56
N GLU A 115 7.19 -10.90 -2.82
CA GLU A 115 8.02 -11.24 -3.98
C GLU A 115 9.23 -10.30 -4.13
N ASP A 116 9.07 -9.08 -3.61
CA ASP A 116 10.06 -8.02 -3.60
C ASP A 116 10.47 -7.65 -2.17
N ALA A 117 10.38 -8.57 -1.20
CA ALA A 117 10.76 -8.25 0.16
C ALA A 117 12.30 -8.16 0.23
N PRO A 118 12.86 -7.10 0.82
CA PRO A 118 14.30 -7.01 1.03
C PRO A 118 14.77 -8.12 2.00
N GLY A 119 15.83 -8.84 1.62
CA GLY A 119 16.34 -9.94 2.43
C GLY A 119 17.84 -10.18 2.23
N PRO A 120 18.45 -11.11 3.00
CA PRO A 120 19.87 -11.48 2.85
C PRO A 120 20.21 -11.94 1.44
N GLU A 121 19.27 -12.66 0.82
CA GLU A 121 19.42 -13.28 -0.51
C GLU A 121 19.09 -12.31 -1.66
N ARG A 122 18.58 -11.11 -1.37
CA ARG A 122 18.24 -10.14 -2.42
C ARG A 122 19.43 -9.24 -2.73
N ASP A 123 19.77 -9.19 -4.01
CA ASP A 123 20.67 -8.17 -4.54
C ASP A 123 19.99 -6.80 -4.49
N MET A 124 20.61 -5.90 -3.73
CA MET A 124 20.17 -4.53 -3.55
C MET A 124 21.38 -3.63 -3.66
N VAL A 125 21.22 -2.48 -4.31
CA VAL A 125 22.24 -1.44 -4.27
C VAL A 125 22.54 -1.04 -2.81
N PRO A 126 23.79 -0.71 -2.46
CA PRO A 126 24.18 -0.48 -1.06
C PRO A 126 23.34 0.56 -0.31
N SER A 127 22.89 1.61 -1.01
CA SER A 127 22.03 2.66 -0.43
C SER A 127 20.66 2.13 -0.01
N GLU A 128 20.02 1.31 -0.84
CA GLU A 128 18.71 0.74 -0.53
C GLU A 128 18.82 -0.27 0.61
N ARG A 129 19.94 -1.00 0.68
CA ARG A 129 20.23 -1.90 1.82
C ARG A 129 20.39 -1.12 3.12
N ILE A 130 21.00 0.07 3.09
CA ILE A 130 21.11 0.95 4.26
C ILE A 130 19.72 1.49 4.64
N ALA A 131 18.94 1.96 3.67
CA ALA A 131 17.58 2.46 3.91
C ALA A 131 16.69 1.38 4.53
N PHE A 132 16.74 0.15 4.02
CA PHE A 132 16.02 -0.99 4.58
C PHE A 132 16.40 -1.26 6.04
N LYS A 133 17.70 -1.32 6.35
CA LYS A 133 18.18 -1.50 7.74
C LYS A 133 17.67 -0.38 8.65
N ASN A 134 17.67 0.86 8.18
CA ASN A 134 17.17 1.99 8.96
C ASN A 134 15.66 1.91 9.20
N LEU A 135 14.88 1.42 8.23
CA LEU A 135 13.45 1.18 8.39
C LEU A 135 13.16 0.10 9.45
N LEU A 136 13.92 -1.00 9.44
CA LEU A 136 13.73 -2.10 10.39
C LEU A 136 14.24 -1.82 11.81
N ASN A 137 15.24 -0.95 11.95
CA ASN A 137 15.80 -0.61 13.26
C ASN A 137 14.88 0.32 14.07
N ASP A 138 13.76 0.74 13.51
CA ASP A 138 12.75 1.53 14.21
C ASP A 138 11.96 0.62 15.17
N ALA A 139 12.18 0.80 16.47
CA ALA A 139 11.64 -0.07 17.52
C ALA A 139 10.10 -0.06 17.60
N GLN A 140 9.45 0.92 16.98
CA GLN A 140 7.99 1.04 16.92
C GLN A 140 7.39 0.51 15.60
N SER A 141 8.21 -0.16 14.77
CA SER A 141 7.78 -0.71 13.49
C SER A 141 7.27 -2.15 13.59
N LEU A 142 6.08 -2.39 13.03
CA LEU A 142 5.55 -3.71 12.71
C LEU A 142 5.82 -3.98 11.23
N THR A 143 6.40 -5.12 10.89
CA THR A 143 6.73 -5.46 9.51
C THR A 143 5.92 -6.66 9.03
N HIS A 144 5.32 -6.54 7.86
CA HIS A 144 4.62 -7.61 7.16
C HIS A 144 5.14 -7.75 5.74
N GLU A 145 5.26 -8.98 5.27
CA GLU A 145 5.52 -9.31 3.88
C GLU A 145 4.24 -9.93 3.31
N ILE A 146 3.63 -9.27 2.33
CA ILE A 146 2.36 -9.69 1.75
C ILE A 146 2.53 -9.77 0.24
N SER A 147 2.09 -10.88 -0.35
CA SER A 147 2.16 -11.11 -1.80
C SER A 147 1.43 -10.01 -2.57
N LEU A 148 2.00 -9.62 -3.70
CA LEU A 148 1.49 -8.61 -4.63
C LEU A 148 0.03 -8.81 -5.03
N GLY A 149 -0.40 -10.07 -5.16
CA GLY A 149 -1.77 -10.45 -5.52
C GLY A 149 -2.74 -10.51 -4.33
N ASN A 150 -2.24 -10.43 -3.09
CA ASN A 150 -3.06 -10.57 -1.89
C ASN A 150 -3.59 -9.20 -1.39
N VAL A 151 -4.40 -8.56 -2.22
CA VAL A 151 -5.05 -7.27 -1.90
C VAL A 151 -5.90 -7.36 -0.63
N ILE A 152 -6.61 -8.48 -0.46
CA ILE A 152 -7.45 -8.73 0.73
C ILE A 152 -6.60 -8.74 1.99
N GLY A 153 -5.48 -9.48 2.00
CA GLY A 153 -4.60 -9.56 3.15
C GLY A 153 -4.00 -8.21 3.55
N VAL A 154 -3.63 -7.35 2.58
CA VAL A 154 -3.17 -5.99 2.87
C VAL A 154 -4.29 -5.15 3.50
N ALA A 155 -5.52 -5.23 2.98
CA ALA A 155 -6.66 -4.50 3.51
C ALA A 155 -7.00 -4.95 4.95
N GLU A 156 -6.97 -6.26 5.22
CA GLU A 156 -7.19 -6.81 6.56
C GLU A 156 -6.13 -6.32 7.56
N GLN A 157 -4.85 -6.30 7.18
CA GLN A 157 -3.79 -5.78 8.04
C GLN A 157 -3.98 -4.29 8.31
N ALA A 158 -4.35 -3.50 7.30
CA ALA A 158 -4.63 -2.08 7.47
C ALA A 158 -5.81 -1.83 8.42
N ILE A 159 -6.92 -2.54 8.24
CA ILE A 159 -8.09 -2.46 9.12
C ILE A 159 -7.72 -2.84 10.56
N SER A 160 -7.00 -3.96 10.72
CA SER A 160 -6.54 -4.43 12.03
C SER A 160 -5.65 -3.40 12.73
N PHE A 161 -4.70 -2.81 12.00
CA PHE A 161 -3.79 -1.79 12.52
C PHE A 161 -4.54 -0.55 13.01
N VAL A 162 -5.49 -0.05 12.21
CA VAL A 162 -6.32 1.10 12.56
C VAL A 162 -7.18 0.79 13.79
N ARG A 163 -7.83 -0.37 13.84
CA ARG A 163 -8.67 -0.76 14.99
C ARG A 163 -7.88 -0.98 16.27
N ALA A 164 -6.63 -1.44 16.17
CA ALA A 164 -5.72 -1.57 17.29
C ALA A 164 -5.07 -0.23 17.71
N SER A 165 -5.35 0.87 17.01
CA SER A 165 -4.81 2.19 17.31
C SER A 165 -5.66 2.96 18.32
N SER A 166 -4.99 3.57 19.29
CA SER A 166 -5.55 4.57 20.19
C SER A 166 -5.47 6.00 19.63
N CYS A 167 -4.80 6.20 18.49
CA CYS A 167 -4.62 7.52 17.88
C CYS A 167 -5.93 8.01 17.22
N GLY A 168 -6.03 9.34 17.08
CA GLY A 168 -7.19 9.98 16.44
C GLY A 168 -7.26 9.68 14.92
N GLY A 169 -6.10 9.49 14.29
CA GLY A 169 -6.00 9.10 12.89
C GLY A 169 -4.85 8.15 12.59
N VAL A 170 -4.89 7.62 11.38
CA VAL A 170 -3.83 6.80 10.78
C VAL A 170 -3.59 7.29 9.36
N SER A 171 -2.35 7.64 9.03
CA SER A 171 -1.95 7.97 7.66
C SER A 171 -1.48 6.71 6.93
N GLY A 172 -2.21 6.30 5.89
CA GLY A 172 -1.85 5.23 4.98
C GLY A 172 -1.08 5.74 3.77
N MET A 173 0.22 5.48 3.71
CA MET A 173 1.08 5.84 2.58
C MET A 173 1.14 4.71 1.54
N ALA A 174 0.62 4.99 0.36
CA ALA A 174 0.64 4.09 -0.79
C ALA A 174 1.92 4.26 -1.63
N LEU A 175 3.08 3.82 -1.12
CA LEU A 175 4.39 3.97 -1.79
C LEU A 175 4.82 2.70 -2.55
N GLY A 176 4.06 1.60 -2.38
CA GLY A 176 4.32 0.31 -3.01
C GLY A 176 3.60 0.13 -4.34
N ALA A 177 3.24 -1.12 -4.63
CA ALA A 177 2.53 -1.47 -5.86
C ALA A 177 1.10 -0.92 -5.89
N LYS A 178 0.55 -0.79 -7.11
CA LYS A 178 -0.83 -0.34 -7.32
C LYS A 178 -1.86 -1.26 -6.66
N SER A 179 -1.59 -2.55 -6.54
CA SER A 179 -2.46 -3.50 -5.82
C SER A 179 -2.51 -3.21 -4.32
N HIS A 180 -1.37 -2.88 -3.70
CA HIS A 180 -1.33 -2.47 -2.29
C HIS A 180 -2.00 -1.10 -2.09
N ALA A 181 -1.84 -0.17 -3.03
CA ALA A 181 -2.56 1.11 -3.01
C ALA A 181 -4.09 0.90 -3.08
N LEU A 182 -4.54 -0.02 -3.93
CA LEU A 182 -5.95 -0.43 -4.00
C LEU A 182 -6.44 -0.99 -2.66
N ALA A 183 -5.64 -1.85 -2.01
CA ALA A 183 -5.99 -2.40 -0.70
C ALA A 183 -6.15 -1.31 0.38
N LEU A 184 -5.26 -0.31 0.41
CA LEU A 184 -5.39 0.82 1.34
C LEU A 184 -6.62 1.66 1.07
N ALA A 185 -6.96 1.88 -0.20
CA ALA A 185 -8.18 2.58 -0.58
C ALA A 185 -9.43 1.83 -0.06
N ILE A 186 -9.47 0.51 -0.24
CA ILE A 186 -10.56 -0.33 0.26
C ILE A 186 -10.65 -0.27 1.78
N ALA A 187 -9.52 -0.36 2.49
CA ALA A 187 -9.48 -0.24 3.94
C ALA A 187 -10.00 1.13 4.42
N ALA A 188 -9.64 2.22 3.74
CA ALA A 188 -10.08 3.58 4.10
C ALA A 188 -11.59 3.79 3.90
N LEU A 189 -12.23 3.06 2.98
CA LEU A 189 -13.70 3.05 2.85
C LEU A 189 -14.40 2.40 4.06
N SER A 190 -13.69 1.52 4.78
CA SER A 190 -14.17 0.85 6.00
C SER A 190 -13.89 1.66 7.26
N GLU A 191 -12.70 2.25 7.35
CA GLU A 191 -12.18 2.82 8.58
C GLU A 191 -12.10 4.35 8.46
N SER A 192 -13.02 5.06 9.12
CA SER A 192 -13.11 6.52 9.07
C SER A 192 -11.89 7.26 9.63
N ARG A 193 -11.00 6.58 10.36
CA ARG A 193 -9.75 7.14 10.89
C ARG A 193 -8.56 6.96 9.95
N LEU A 194 -8.72 6.20 8.86
CA LEU A 194 -7.64 5.96 7.90
C LEU A 194 -7.75 6.97 6.75
N GLU A 195 -6.69 7.75 6.56
CA GLU A 195 -6.51 8.53 5.35
C GLU A 195 -5.52 7.86 4.40
N VAL A 196 -5.65 8.10 3.09
CA VAL A 196 -4.70 7.57 2.10
C VAL A 196 -3.95 8.70 1.41
N VAL A 197 -2.63 8.66 1.57
CA VAL A 197 -1.68 9.58 0.97
C VAL A 197 -0.88 8.85 -0.09
N VAL A 198 -0.79 9.47 -1.27
CA VAL A 198 0.09 9.02 -2.35
C VAL A 198 1.28 9.96 -2.48
N ARG A 199 2.33 9.47 -3.12
CA ARG A 199 3.43 10.31 -3.59
C ARG A 199 3.12 10.85 -4.98
N VAL A 200 3.43 12.11 -5.20
CA VAL A 200 3.56 12.68 -6.55
C VAL A 200 5.02 13.05 -6.77
N PRO A 201 5.76 12.31 -7.61
CA PRO A 201 7.13 12.67 -7.96
C PRO A 201 7.14 13.84 -8.95
N THR A 202 8.29 14.50 -9.07
CA THR A 202 8.47 15.61 -10.03
C THR A 202 8.49 15.11 -11.48
N GLY A 203 8.90 13.86 -11.69
CA GLY A 203 8.79 13.15 -12.97
C GLY A 203 9.20 11.70 -12.82
N TYR A 204 8.91 10.88 -13.82
CA TYR A 204 9.40 9.50 -13.91
C TYR A 204 10.52 9.43 -14.95
N LYS A 205 11.52 8.56 -14.72
CA LYS A 205 12.45 8.20 -15.78
C LYS A 205 11.64 7.58 -16.91
N GLY A 206 11.91 7.96 -18.16
CA GLY A 206 11.24 7.41 -19.34
C GLY A 206 11.64 5.97 -19.68
N LEU A 207 11.91 5.15 -18.66
CA LEU A 207 12.08 3.71 -18.80
C LEU A 207 10.68 3.11 -18.84
N ASP A 208 10.17 2.85 -20.04
CA ASP A 208 9.00 2.00 -20.22
C ASP A 208 9.41 0.58 -19.78
N VAL A 209 9.07 0.22 -18.56
CA VAL A 209 9.28 -1.14 -18.06
C VAL A 209 8.17 -2.00 -18.63
N GLU A 210 8.55 -2.97 -19.47
CA GLU A 210 7.56 -3.89 -20.02
C GLU A 210 6.84 -4.65 -18.89
N PRO A 211 5.51 -4.86 -19.01
CA PRO A 211 4.73 -5.63 -18.06
C PRO A 211 5.05 -7.13 -18.21
N SER A 212 6.22 -7.54 -17.73
CA SER A 212 6.81 -8.88 -17.89
C SER A 212 6.47 -9.86 -16.76
N GLY A 213 5.86 -9.39 -15.68
CA GLY A 213 5.55 -10.17 -14.50
C GLY A 213 4.19 -10.87 -14.54
N PRO A 214 3.78 -11.47 -13.41
CA PRO A 214 2.48 -12.10 -13.27
C PRO A 214 1.32 -11.12 -13.51
N ILE A 215 0.24 -11.65 -14.08
CA ILE A 215 -1.03 -10.93 -14.25
C ILE A 215 -1.91 -11.21 -13.04
N HIS A 216 -2.40 -10.13 -12.42
CA HIS A 216 -3.36 -10.16 -11.33
C HIS A 216 -4.67 -9.53 -11.78
N LEU A 217 -5.77 -10.23 -11.49
CA LEU A 217 -7.13 -9.81 -11.80
C LEU A 217 -7.88 -9.61 -10.49
N PHE A 218 -8.46 -8.43 -10.33
CA PHE A 218 -9.27 -8.09 -9.16
C PHE A 218 -10.66 -7.65 -9.61
N GLU A 219 -11.69 -8.21 -9.01
CA GLU A 219 -13.06 -7.77 -9.18
C GLU A 219 -13.46 -6.94 -7.95
N LEU A 220 -13.83 -5.69 -8.18
CA LEU A 220 -14.37 -4.81 -7.17
C LEU A 220 -15.89 -4.77 -7.34
N SER A 221 -16.61 -5.31 -6.35
CA SER A 221 -18.06 -5.32 -6.33
C SER A 221 -18.59 -4.35 -5.29
N ASP A 222 -19.31 -3.33 -5.74
CA ASP A 222 -20.07 -2.44 -4.87
C ASP A 222 -21.45 -3.04 -4.55
N ARG A 223 -21.72 -3.18 -3.25
CA ARG A 223 -22.98 -3.67 -2.70
C ARG A 223 -23.69 -2.61 -1.86
N PHE A 224 -23.24 -1.36 -1.93
CA PHE A 224 -23.76 -0.24 -1.17
C PHE A 224 -25.19 0.10 -1.60
N GLU A 225 -26.19 -0.20 -0.79
CA GLU A 225 -27.58 0.27 -1.00
C GLU A 225 -27.71 1.74 -0.56
N PRO A 226 -27.89 2.72 -1.48
CA PRO A 226 -27.90 4.15 -1.12
C PRO A 226 -29.04 4.53 -0.18
N CYS A 227 -30.14 3.76 -0.20
CA CYS A 227 -31.32 3.99 0.64
C CYS A 227 -31.09 3.67 2.12
N SER A 228 -29.99 3.01 2.49
CA SER A 228 -29.67 2.68 3.89
C SER A 228 -29.31 3.90 4.77
N TYR A 229 -29.09 5.07 4.16
CA TYR A 229 -28.78 6.34 4.84
C TYR A 229 -29.91 7.36 4.79
N ILE A 230 -31.05 7.03 4.17
CA ILE A 230 -32.25 7.86 4.27
C ILE A 230 -32.89 7.50 5.61
N GLU A 231 -32.53 8.23 6.66
CA GLU A 231 -33.21 8.17 7.96
C GLU A 231 -34.72 8.40 7.74
N THR A 232 -35.54 7.40 8.06
CA THR A 232 -36.99 7.58 8.26
C THR A 232 -37.29 8.01 9.68
#